data_AF-A0A924YQ93-F1
#
_entry.id   AF-A0A924YQ93-F1
#
_cell.length_a   1.000
_cell.length_b   1.000
_cell.length_c   1.000
_cell.angle_alpha   90.00
_cell.angle_beta   90.00
_cell.angle_gamma   90.00
#
_symmetry.space_group_name_H-M   'P 1'
#
loop_
_entity.id
_entity.type
_entity.pdbx_description
1 polymer ?
#
loop_
_entity_poly.entity_id
_entity_poly.type
_entity_poly.pdbx_seq_one_letter_code
_entity_poly.pdbx_strand_id
1 'polypeptide(L)'
;MSTTSRQLERTKAIDWPSVRERLNKATAATESALRVSPERAREIMDARARALARVQQAELDVGEVLEVATFALADERYAIETRFVSEVIRLADCTRVPGTPDFLLGVMNLRGEILSVIDLRKFLDLPARELSDQSRVVVLGGERPEFGVLA
;
A
#
# COMPACT_ATOMS: atom_id res chain seq x y z
N MET A 1 -38.28 -59.47 -60.09
CA MET A 1 -37.63 -59.44 -61.42
C MET A 1 -36.13 -59.30 -61.23
N SER A 2 -35.42 -60.40 -61.53
CA SER A 2 -34.08 -60.57 -62.09
C SER A 2 -32.96 -59.51 -61.90
N THR A 3 -31.86 -60.01 -61.30
CA THR A 3 -30.43 -59.84 -61.66
C THR A 3 -29.81 -58.45 -61.86
N THR A 4 -28.71 -58.17 -61.15
CA THR A 4 -27.38 -57.95 -61.77
C THR A 4 -26.27 -58.00 -60.72
N SER A 5 -25.34 -58.92 -60.94
CA SER A 5 -24.05 -59.08 -60.27
C SER A 5 -23.15 -57.85 -60.48
N ARG A 6 -22.46 -57.35 -59.45
CA ARG A 6 -21.20 -56.61 -59.65
C ARG A 6 -20.28 -56.66 -58.44
N GLN A 7 -19.27 -57.52 -58.58
CA GLN A 7 -17.89 -57.45 -58.10
C GLN A 7 -17.57 -56.54 -56.90
N LEU A 8 -17.11 -57.20 -55.83
CA LEU A 8 -16.37 -56.63 -54.71
C LEU A 8 -15.08 -55.96 -55.20
N GLU A 9 -14.99 -54.63 -55.11
CA GLU A 9 -13.71 -53.93 -55.20
C GLU A 9 -12.95 -54.07 -53.88
N ARG A 10 -11.77 -54.70 -53.96
CA ARG A 10 -10.78 -54.84 -52.88
C ARG A 10 -10.36 -53.46 -52.37
N THR A 11 -10.81 -53.05 -51.20
CA THR A 11 -10.17 -51.96 -50.45
C THR A 11 -8.78 -52.43 -50.00
N LYS A 12 -7.75 -51.74 -50.49
CA LYS A 12 -6.33 -51.97 -50.20
C LYS A 12 -6.11 -52.10 -48.68
N ALA A 13 -5.58 -53.23 -48.21
CA ALA A 13 -5.29 -53.44 -46.81
C ALA A 13 -4.28 -52.38 -46.33
N ILE A 14 -4.62 -51.66 -45.25
CA ILE A 14 -3.79 -50.60 -44.70
C ILE A 14 -2.52 -51.23 -44.12
N ASP A 15 -1.36 -50.74 -44.57
CA ASP A 15 -0.04 -51.12 -44.05
C ASP A 15 0.20 -50.43 -42.69
N TRP A 16 -0.41 -51.00 -41.66
CA TRP A 16 -0.31 -50.53 -40.28
C TRP A 16 1.14 -50.42 -39.75
N PRO A 17 2.07 -51.34 -40.11
CA PRO A 17 3.49 -51.16 -39.80
C PRO A 17 4.07 -49.83 -40.31
N SER A 18 3.84 -49.49 -41.58
CA SER A 18 4.34 -48.25 -42.19
C SER A 18 3.70 -46.99 -41.56
N VAL A 19 2.40 -47.04 -41.26
CA VAL A 19 1.71 -45.97 -40.54
C VAL A 19 2.33 -45.75 -39.15
N ARG A 20 2.61 -46.84 -38.42
CA ARG A 20 3.22 -46.77 -37.09
C ARG A 20 4.65 -46.24 -37.12
N GLU A 21 5.43 -46.60 -38.14
CA GLU A 21 6.78 -46.05 -38.33
C GLU A 21 6.76 -44.54 -38.61
N ARG A 22 5.83 -44.08 -39.45
CA ARG A 22 5.63 -42.65 -39.73
C ARG A 22 5.18 -41.88 -38.49
N LEU A 23 4.28 -42.45 -37.69
CA LEU A 23 3.85 -41.85 -36.42
C LEU A 23 5.03 -41.77 -35.44
N ASN A 24 5.80 -42.84 -35.27
CA ASN A 24 6.97 -42.83 -34.38
C ASN A 24 8.01 -41.77 -34.79
N LYS A 25 8.27 -41.62 -36.09
CA LYS A 25 9.16 -40.57 -36.62
C LYS A 25 8.63 -39.17 -36.36
N ALA A 26 7.32 -38.96 -36.53
CA ALA A 26 6.68 -37.68 -36.26
C ALA A 26 6.71 -37.33 -34.76
N THR A 27 6.38 -38.28 -33.89
CA THR A 27 6.38 -38.09 -32.43
C THR A 27 7.79 -37.77 -31.91
N ALA A 28 8.82 -38.49 -32.37
CA ALA A 28 10.21 -38.23 -31.98
C ALA A 28 10.69 -36.84 -32.43
N ALA A 29 10.27 -36.38 -33.62
CA ALA A 29 10.57 -35.04 -34.11
C ALA A 29 9.87 -33.94 -33.30
N THR A 30 8.62 -34.17 -32.88
CA THR A 30 7.87 -33.23 -32.03
C THR A 30 8.42 -33.17 -30.60
N GLU A 31 8.78 -34.30 -29.99
CA GLU A 31 9.41 -34.34 -28.66
C GLU A 31 10.78 -33.63 -28.65
N SER A 32 11.56 -33.79 -29.72
CA SER A 32 12.82 -33.06 -29.88
C SER A 32 12.61 -31.55 -30.05
N ALA A 33 11.52 -31.13 -30.70
CA ALA A 33 11.19 -29.72 -30.88
C ALA A 33 10.68 -29.03 -29.60
N LEU A 34 10.15 -29.81 -28.65
CA LEU A 34 9.65 -29.33 -27.35
C LEU A 34 10.75 -29.25 -26.27
N ARG A 35 11.91 -29.85 -26.49
CA ARG A 35 13.07 -29.73 -25.61
C ARG A 35 13.83 -28.45 -25.92
N VAL A 36 13.62 -27.42 -25.11
CA VAL A 36 14.48 -26.23 -25.11
C VAL A 36 15.91 -26.69 -24.77
N SER A 37 16.88 -26.38 -25.62
CA SER A 37 18.28 -26.69 -25.32
C SER A 37 18.71 -25.96 -24.03
N PRO A 38 19.63 -26.53 -23.23
CA PRO A 38 20.12 -25.86 -22.02
C PRO A 38 20.65 -24.45 -22.29
N GLU A 39 21.28 -24.25 -23.45
CA GLU A 39 21.78 -22.96 -23.93
C GLU A 39 20.63 -21.98 -24.20
N ARG A 40 19.58 -22.43 -24.91
CA ARG A 40 18.43 -21.58 -25.19
C ARG A 40 17.62 -21.25 -23.94
N ALA A 41 17.53 -22.19 -23.01
CA ALA A 41 16.92 -21.95 -21.71
C ALA A 41 17.71 -20.90 -20.92
N ARG A 42 19.04 -20.97 -20.96
CA ARG A 42 19.93 -19.98 -20.32
C ARG A 42 19.80 -18.60 -20.96
N GLU A 43 19.74 -18.51 -22.29
CA GLU A 43 19.49 -17.25 -22.99
C GLU A 43 18.14 -16.62 -22.62
N ILE A 44 17.08 -17.44 -22.57
CA ILE A 44 15.74 -16.98 -22.17
C ILE A 44 15.75 -16.51 -20.71
N MET A 45 16.41 -17.26 -19.82
CA MET A 45 16.53 -16.91 -18.41
C MET A 45 17.35 -15.63 -18.23
N ASP A 46 18.46 -15.45 -18.94
CA ASP A 46 19.29 -14.24 -18.89
C ASP A 46 18.54 -13.02 -19.45
N ALA A 47 17.80 -13.19 -20.54
CA ALA A 47 16.97 -12.12 -21.10
C ALA A 47 15.84 -11.71 -20.14
N ARG A 48 15.17 -12.68 -19.51
CA ARG A 48 14.15 -12.43 -18.48
C ARG A 48 14.76 -11.82 -17.23
N ALA A 49 15.92 -12.30 -16.79
CA ALA A 49 16.65 -11.75 -15.66
C ALA A 49 17.02 -10.28 -15.92
N ARG A 50 17.51 -9.91 -17.10
CA ARG A 50 17.77 -8.50 -17.46
C ARG A 50 16.49 -7.66 -17.50
N ALA A 51 15.40 -8.21 -18.04
CA ALA A 51 14.12 -7.52 -18.10
C ALA A 51 13.50 -7.30 -16.72
N LEU A 52 13.63 -8.27 -15.81
CA LEU A 52 13.12 -8.21 -14.43
C LEU A 52 14.08 -7.49 -13.47
N ALA A 53 15.39 -7.50 -13.74
CA ALA A 53 16.41 -6.77 -12.98
C ALA A 53 16.37 -5.27 -13.24
N ARG A 54 15.79 -4.84 -14.37
CA ARG A 54 15.04 -3.57 -14.39
C ARG A 54 13.81 -3.76 -13.52
N VAL A 55 14.02 -3.82 -12.21
CA VAL A 55 13.04 -3.28 -11.29
C VAL A 55 12.80 -1.92 -11.87
N GLN A 56 11.62 -1.73 -12.47
CA GLN A 56 11.11 -0.41 -12.72
C GLN A 56 11.24 0.20 -11.34
N GLN A 57 12.24 1.05 -11.16
CA GLN A 57 12.20 1.97 -10.04
C GLN A 57 10.85 2.61 -10.31
N ALA A 58 9.85 2.19 -9.53
CA ALA A 58 8.88 3.15 -9.11
C ALA A 58 9.80 4.25 -8.60
N GLU A 59 10.01 5.28 -9.44
CA GLU A 59 9.71 6.61 -8.99
C GLU A 59 8.48 6.38 -8.14
N LEU A 60 8.73 6.21 -6.83
CA LEU A 60 7.78 6.67 -5.87
C LEU A 60 7.55 8.06 -6.41
N ASP A 61 6.42 8.23 -7.11
CA ASP A 61 5.82 9.52 -7.17
C ASP A 61 5.86 9.89 -5.71
N VAL A 62 6.80 10.75 -5.34
CA VAL A 62 6.80 11.35 -4.03
C VAL A 62 5.65 12.34 -4.19
N GLY A 63 4.44 11.78 -4.32
CA GLY A 63 3.20 12.49 -4.37
C GLY A 63 3.22 13.38 -3.15
N GLU A 64 2.64 14.56 -3.31
CA GLU A 64 2.52 15.62 -2.32
C GLU A 64 3.12 15.26 -0.93
N VAL A 65 4.35 15.70 -0.68
CA VAL A 65 5.02 15.47 0.60
C VAL A 65 4.17 16.12 1.69
N LEU A 66 3.56 15.30 2.55
CA LEU A 66 2.77 15.77 3.67
C LEU A 66 3.69 16.18 4.82
N GLU A 67 3.84 17.47 5.05
CA GLU A 67 4.57 17.99 6.21
C GLU A 67 3.69 17.89 7.47
N VAL A 68 4.24 17.29 8.54
CA VAL A 68 3.50 17.07 9.79
C VAL A 68 4.34 17.43 11.01
N ALA A 69 3.70 18.01 12.02
CA ALA A 69 4.22 18.13 13.37
C ALA A 69 3.90 16.85 14.15
N THR A 70 4.92 16.18 14.71
CA THR A 70 4.75 14.93 15.46
C THR A 70 4.92 15.12 16.96
N PHE A 71 4.16 14.37 17.76
CA PHE A 71 4.24 14.38 19.22
C PHE A 71 3.83 13.00 19.78
N ALA A 72 4.17 12.76 21.05
CA ALA A 72 3.92 11.49 21.71
C ALA A 72 2.81 11.63 22.76
N LEU A 73 1.79 10.79 22.69
CA LEU A 73 0.77 10.63 23.72
C LEU A 73 0.78 9.19 24.20
N ALA A 74 0.89 9.00 25.52
CA ALA A 74 1.15 7.69 26.13
C ALA A 74 2.31 6.97 25.40
N ASP A 75 2.03 5.80 24.82
CA ASP A 75 3.01 4.95 24.13
C ASP A 75 2.96 5.08 22.59
N GLU A 76 2.17 6.02 22.07
CA GLU A 76 1.94 6.21 20.63
C GLU A 76 2.43 7.57 20.12
N ARG A 77 2.72 7.62 18.81
CA ARG A 77 3.11 8.84 18.10
C ARG A 77 1.96 9.32 17.23
N TYR A 78 1.56 10.56 17.47
CA TYR A 78 0.54 11.25 16.70
C TYR A 78 1.18 12.34 15.84
N ALA A 79 0.42 12.82 14.87
CA ALA A 79 0.86 13.86 13.98
C ALA A 79 -0.32 14.76 13.57
N ILE A 80 -0.02 16.04 13.37
CA ILE A 80 -0.95 17.01 12.77
C ILE A 80 -0.24 17.61 11.57
N GLU A 81 -0.96 17.73 10.46
CA GLU A 81 -0.43 18.38 9.26
C GLU A 81 -0.05 19.83 9.55
N THR A 82 1.17 20.21 9.18
CA THR A 82 1.76 21.50 9.55
C THR A 82 0.94 22.68 9.02
N ARG A 83 0.18 22.51 7.93
CA ARG A 83 -0.70 23.57 7.39
C ARG A 83 -1.77 24.06 8.38
N PHE A 84 -2.14 23.23 9.37
CA PHE A 84 -3.10 23.59 10.41
C PHE A 84 -2.44 24.08 11.70
N VAL A 85 -1.11 24.01 11.79
CA VAL A 85 -0.36 24.39 12.99
C VAL A 85 0.06 25.85 12.87
N SER A 86 -0.56 26.71 13.67
CA SER A 86 -0.19 28.12 13.72
C SER A 86 1.12 28.32 14.49
N GLU A 87 1.27 27.68 15.65
CA GLU A 87 2.48 27.73 16.49
C GLU A 87 2.48 26.62 17.55
N VAL A 88 3.64 26.36 18.15
CA VAL A 88 3.77 25.48 19.32
C VAL A 88 4.29 26.31 20.48
N ILE A 89 3.48 26.42 21.53
CA ILE A 89 3.78 27.24 22.71
C ILE A 89 3.90 26.37 23.96
N ARG A 90 4.50 26.93 25.00
CA ARG A 90 4.42 26.34 26.34
C ARG A 90 3.01 26.50 26.87
N LEU A 91 2.51 25.50 27.58
CA LEU A 91 1.29 25.68 28.36
C LEU A 91 1.53 26.81 29.38
N ALA A 92 0.70 27.84 29.31
CA ALA A 92 0.68 28.93 30.29
C ALA A 92 -0.54 28.76 31.21
N ASP A 93 -0.87 29.79 31.99
CA ASP A 93 -2.05 29.77 32.86
C ASP A 93 -3.32 29.49 32.05
N CYS A 94 -3.95 28.36 32.37
CA CYS A 94 -5.19 27.90 31.74
C CYS A 94 -6.33 27.96 32.76
N THR A 95 -7.35 28.75 32.45
CA THR A 95 -8.52 28.96 33.29
C THR A 95 -9.59 27.92 32.96
N ARG A 96 -9.96 27.09 33.94
CA ARG A 96 -11.04 26.11 33.77
C ARG A 96 -12.37 26.80 33.52
N VAL A 97 -13.14 26.25 32.58
CA VAL A 97 -14.50 26.70 32.26
C VAL A 97 -15.51 25.81 32.99
N PRO A 98 -16.44 26.36 33.79
CA PRO A 98 -17.44 25.55 34.47
C PRO A 98 -18.40 24.85 33.49
N GLY A 99 -18.80 23.61 33.81
CA GLY A 99 -19.81 22.87 33.05
C GLY A 99 -19.32 22.29 31.71
N THR A 100 -18.01 22.31 31.44
CA THR A 100 -17.43 21.73 30.23
C THR A 100 -16.98 20.30 30.44
N PRO A 101 -16.88 19.49 29.36
CA PRO A 101 -16.31 18.15 29.43
C PRO A 101 -14.87 18.15 29.96
N ASP A 102 -14.45 17.06 30.60
CA ASP A 102 -13.14 16.95 31.25
C ASP A 102 -11.95 17.06 30.30
N PHE A 103 -12.15 16.75 29.01
CA PHE A 103 -11.14 16.90 27.96
C PHE A 103 -10.89 18.36 27.60
N LEU A 104 -11.79 19.28 27.93
CA LEU A 104 -11.51 20.70 27.81
C LEU A 104 -10.70 21.13 29.03
N LEU A 105 -9.39 21.30 28.85
CA LEU A 105 -8.51 21.75 29.92
C LEU A 105 -8.95 23.14 30.44
N GLY A 106 -9.39 24.00 29.53
CA GLY A 106 -9.90 25.33 29.84
C GLY A 106 -9.66 26.31 28.69
N VAL A 107 -9.46 27.57 29.04
CA VAL A 107 -9.10 28.65 28.12
C VAL A 107 -7.82 29.34 28.57
N MET A 108 -7.00 29.80 27.63
CA MET A 108 -5.79 30.57 27.89
C MET A 108 -5.76 31.84 27.02
N ASN A 109 -5.00 32.84 27.46
CA ASN A 109 -4.77 34.04 26.66
C ASN A 109 -3.55 33.83 25.75
N LEU A 110 -3.75 33.96 24.44
CA LEU A 110 -2.71 33.98 23.43
C LEU A 110 -2.71 35.36 22.75
N ARG A 111 -1.82 36.25 23.19
CA ARG A 111 -1.63 37.59 22.61
C ARG A 111 -2.91 38.44 22.51
N GLY A 112 -3.81 38.32 23.50
CA GLY A 112 -5.08 39.03 23.56
C GLY A 112 -6.27 38.22 23.05
N GLU A 113 -6.03 37.08 22.39
CA GLU A 113 -7.07 36.16 21.93
C GLU A 113 -7.30 35.06 22.96
N ILE A 114 -8.58 34.71 23.19
CA ILE A 114 -8.94 33.62 24.10
C ILE A 114 -8.90 32.31 23.33
N LEU A 115 -7.95 31.45 23.66
CA LEU A 115 -7.76 30.15 23.04
C LEU A 115 -8.30 29.04 23.94
N SER A 116 -9.21 28.21 23.41
CA SER A 116 -9.62 26.98 24.09
C SER A 116 -8.51 25.93 24.03
N VAL A 117 -8.26 25.21 25.11
CA VAL A 117 -7.22 24.17 25.17
C VAL A 117 -7.86 22.82 25.47
N ILE A 118 -7.60 21.85 24.59
CA ILE A 118 -8.10 20.48 24.68
C ILE A 118 -6.97 19.56 25.11
N ASP A 119 -7.21 18.76 26.16
CA ASP A 119 -6.34 17.66 26.56
C ASP A 119 -6.63 16.42 25.71
N LEU A 120 -5.76 16.15 24.73
CA LEU A 120 -5.94 15.00 23.83
C LEU A 120 -5.87 13.66 24.54
N ARG A 121 -5.15 13.55 25.67
CA ARG A 121 -5.11 12.29 26.42
C ARG A 121 -6.49 11.97 26.95
N LYS A 122 -7.16 12.96 27.57
CA LYS A 122 -8.54 12.79 28.05
C LYS A 122 -9.53 12.61 26.91
N PHE A 123 -9.35 13.33 25.81
CA PHE A 123 -10.23 13.23 24.64
C PHE A 123 -10.20 11.82 24.01
N LEU A 124 -9.02 11.18 24.01
CA LEU A 124 -8.79 9.85 23.45
C LEU A 124 -8.84 8.73 24.51
N ASP A 125 -9.24 9.03 25.74
CA ASP A 125 -9.28 8.10 26.88
C ASP A 125 -7.94 7.39 27.16
N LEU A 126 -6.84 8.13 27.02
CA LEU A 126 -5.47 7.68 27.28
C LEU A 126 -5.05 7.98 28.73
N PRO A 127 -4.04 7.25 29.27
CA PRO A 127 -3.51 7.50 30.59
C PRO A 127 -3.13 8.97 30.81
N ALA A 128 -3.70 9.55 31.87
CA ALA A 128 -3.44 10.92 32.27
C ALA A 128 -1.96 11.11 32.61
N ARG A 129 -1.45 12.31 32.34
CA ARG A 129 -0.10 12.75 32.71
C ARG A 129 -0.21 14.06 33.47
N GLU A 130 0.58 14.20 34.52
CA GLU A 130 0.68 15.48 35.22
C GLU A 130 1.25 16.56 34.29
N LEU A 131 0.63 17.74 34.34
CA LEU A 131 1.10 18.91 33.61
C LEU A 131 2.45 19.35 34.19
N SER A 132 3.36 19.75 33.32
CA SER A 132 4.69 20.23 33.71
C SER A 132 5.07 21.44 32.86
N ASP A 133 6.15 22.12 33.22
CA ASP A 133 6.71 23.22 32.43
C ASP A 133 7.18 22.78 31.01
N GLN A 134 7.26 21.47 30.79
CA GLN A 134 7.54 20.87 29.49
C GLN A 134 6.29 20.62 28.65
N SER A 135 5.09 20.72 29.21
CA SER A 135 3.84 20.59 28.48
C SER A 135 3.77 21.64 27.37
N ARG A 136 3.35 21.22 26.19
CA ARG A 136 3.23 22.08 25.00
C ARG A 136 1.79 22.09 24.53
N VAL A 137 1.39 23.25 24.03
CA VAL A 137 0.12 23.42 23.33
C VAL A 137 0.45 23.63 21.87
N VAL A 138 -0.04 22.74 21.02
CA VAL A 138 -0.02 22.93 19.57
C VAL A 138 -1.25 23.76 19.24
N VAL A 139 -1.02 25.00 18.81
CA VAL A 139 -2.08 25.94 18.44
C VAL A 139 -2.49 25.64 17.00
N LEU A 140 -3.78 25.41 16.81
CA LEU A 140 -4.38 25.04 15.55
C LEU A 140 -5.29 26.14 15.03
N GLY A 141 -5.26 26.37 13.72
CA GLY A 141 -6.08 27.37 13.05
C GLY A 141 -5.53 27.73 11.67
N GLY A 142 -6.30 28.56 10.95
CA GLY A 142 -5.90 29.16 9.68
C GLY A 142 -5.22 30.51 9.87
N GLU A 143 -5.85 31.59 9.38
CA GLU A 143 -5.35 32.96 9.56
C GLU A 143 -5.33 33.42 11.02
N ARG A 144 -6.16 32.81 11.88
CA ARG A 144 -6.23 33.10 13.31
C ARG A 144 -6.22 31.80 14.12
N PRO A 145 -5.66 31.80 15.35
CA PRO A 145 -5.77 30.69 16.28
C PRO A 145 -7.24 30.37 16.60
N GLU A 146 -7.64 29.11 16.48
CA GLU A 146 -9.01 28.66 16.80
C GLU A 146 -9.05 27.90 18.12
N PHE A 147 -8.12 26.96 18.30
CA PHE A 147 -7.99 26.16 19.53
C PHE A 147 -6.57 25.61 19.68
N GLY A 148 -6.24 25.15 20.87
CA GLY A 148 -4.99 24.50 21.19
C GLY A 148 -5.22 23.05 21.59
N VAL A 149 -4.30 22.17 21.23
CA VAL A 149 -4.26 20.80 21.74
C VAL A 149 -3.03 20.60 22.61
N LEU A 150 -3.24 20.04 23.80
CA LEU A 150 -2.17 19.67 24.71
C LEU A 150 -1.51 18.38 24.21
N ALA A 151 -0.20 18.47 23.98
CA ALA A 151 0.66 17.38 23.54
C ALA A 151 1.63 16.94 24.66
#